data_AF-A0AB73TGW5-F1
#
_entry.id   AF-A0AB73TGW5-F1
#
_cell.length_a   1.000
_cell.length_b   1.000
_cell.length_c   1.000
_cell.angle_alpha   90.00
_cell.angle_beta   90.00
_cell.angle_gamma   90.00
#
_symmetry.space_group_name_H-M   'P 1'
#
loop_
_entity.id
_entity.type
_entity.pdbx_description
1 polymer ?
#
loop_
_entity_poly.entity_id
_entity_poly.type
_entity_poly.pdbx_seq_one_letter_code
_entity_poly.pdbx_strand_id
1 'polypeptide(L)'
;METLAADIRATVPCTRADTLLDDLAFWDSMRGFDCFDHDEPTFIRVYAHAASVPQTLAEWDGTFGTGRAVARGVNWYVVGTPATVSAVRPPDGAPRTANDLGSPVPLTPEQDYLTTCVLYVSSESQRYVQHPKQRSVSADQYGALFPGVSAATHAAVDDLGRARVLEIMDEDRWIAALSPIGPRLKEQCAAAYRAVGDSVRPLDGDEG
;
A
#
# COMPACT_ATOMS: atom_id res chain seq x y z
N MET A 1 -11.32 10.42 0.72
CA MET A 1 -10.70 9.26 0.04
C MET A 1 -11.69 8.13 -0.16
N GLU A 2 -12.35 7.64 0.89
CA GLU A 2 -13.27 6.49 0.81
C GLU A 2 -14.40 6.67 -0.22
N THR A 3 -15.12 7.80 -0.16
CA THR A 3 -16.16 8.14 -1.16
C THR A 3 -15.60 8.14 -2.58
N LEU A 4 -14.45 8.78 -2.79
CA LEU A 4 -13.79 8.83 -4.11
C LEU A 4 -13.40 7.43 -4.61
N ALA A 5 -12.86 6.57 -3.74
CA ALA A 5 -12.51 5.19 -4.11
C ALA A 5 -13.77 4.39 -4.50
N ALA A 6 -14.87 4.56 -3.76
CA ALA A 6 -16.14 3.91 -4.06
C ALA A 6 -16.77 4.42 -5.36
N ASP A 7 -16.72 5.73 -5.60
CA ASP A 7 -17.23 6.34 -6.83
C ASP A 7 -16.45 5.84 -8.05
N ILE A 8 -15.12 5.79 -7.97
CA ILE A 8 -14.28 5.23 -9.04
C ILE A 8 -14.58 3.75 -9.26
N ARG A 9 -14.71 2.96 -8.17
CA ARG A 9 -15.07 1.53 -8.24
C ARG A 9 -16.38 1.31 -8.97
N ALA A 10 -17.38 2.16 -8.78
CA ALA A 10 -18.66 2.05 -9.47
C ALA A 10 -18.57 2.21 -10.99
N THR A 11 -17.43 2.66 -11.52
CA THR A 11 -17.21 2.87 -12.96
C THR A 11 -16.46 1.73 -13.65
N VAL A 12 -16.02 0.71 -12.92
CA VAL A 12 -15.27 -0.42 -13.46
C VAL A 12 -15.98 -1.76 -13.19
N PRO A 13 -15.78 -2.78 -14.04
CA PRO A 13 -16.22 -4.14 -13.74
C PRO A 13 -15.59 -4.64 -12.43
N CYS A 14 -16.41 -5.15 -11.51
CA CYS A 14 -15.96 -5.51 -10.17
C CYS A 14 -16.90 -6.53 -9.52
N THR A 15 -16.99 -7.73 -10.11
CA THR A 15 -17.84 -8.82 -9.60
C THR A 15 -17.46 -9.22 -8.17
N ARG A 16 -16.16 -9.25 -7.87
CA ARG A 16 -15.62 -9.39 -6.51
C ARG A 16 -14.69 -8.21 -6.23
N ALA A 17 -14.72 -7.72 -4.99
CA ALA A 17 -13.82 -6.66 -4.55
C ALA A 17 -13.16 -7.03 -3.23
N ASP A 18 -11.84 -6.95 -3.17
CA ASP A 18 -11.12 -6.87 -1.92
C ASP A 18 -10.94 -5.39 -1.58
N THR A 19 -11.36 -4.99 -0.37
CA THR A 19 -11.27 -3.59 0.08
C THR A 19 -9.92 -3.37 0.75
N LEU A 20 -9.23 -2.31 0.37
CA LEU A 20 -8.00 -1.87 1.01
C LEU A 20 -8.29 -0.65 1.88
N LEU A 21 -8.15 -0.83 3.19
CA LEU A 21 -8.30 0.24 4.18
C LEU A 21 -7.00 1.03 4.38
N ASP A 22 -5.88 0.54 3.86
CA ASP A 22 -4.63 1.27 3.83
C ASP A 22 -3.62 0.59 2.91
N ASP A 23 -2.54 1.29 2.61
CA ASP A 23 -1.41 0.76 1.84
C ASP A 23 -0.33 0.24 2.80
N LEU A 24 -0.11 -1.08 2.79
CA LEU A 24 0.94 -1.74 3.58
C LEU A 24 2.29 -1.79 2.85
N ALA A 25 2.45 -1.08 1.73
CA ALA A 25 3.71 -0.90 1.02
C ALA A 25 4.20 0.56 1.01
N PHE A 26 3.36 1.52 1.43
CA PHE A 26 3.69 2.95 1.31
C PHE A 26 3.30 3.76 2.55
N TRP A 27 4.05 4.84 2.84
CA TRP A 27 3.84 5.66 4.04
C TRP A 27 2.48 6.39 4.09
N ASP A 28 1.94 6.77 2.93
CA ASP A 28 0.76 7.62 2.87
C ASP A 28 -0.52 6.84 3.17
N SER A 29 -1.52 7.50 3.76
CA SER A 29 -2.83 6.90 3.97
C SER A 29 -3.52 6.64 2.64
N MET A 30 -4.10 5.45 2.49
CA MET A 30 -4.75 5.04 1.24
C MET A 30 -6.14 4.44 1.49
N ARG A 31 -7.03 4.57 0.50
CA ARG A 31 -8.26 3.76 0.36
C ARG A 31 -8.32 3.23 -1.06
N GLY A 32 -8.72 1.97 -1.21
CA GLY A 32 -8.66 1.33 -2.51
C GLY A 32 -9.45 0.04 -2.59
N PHE A 33 -9.43 -0.53 -3.79
CA PHE A 33 -10.06 -1.81 -4.09
C PHE A 33 -9.20 -2.59 -5.06
N ASP A 34 -9.15 -3.91 -4.85
CA ASP A 34 -8.73 -4.86 -5.87
C ASP A 34 -9.99 -5.52 -6.39
N CYS A 35 -10.39 -5.09 -7.59
CA CYS A 35 -11.55 -5.59 -8.30
C CYS A 35 -11.14 -6.77 -9.17
N PHE A 36 -11.90 -7.85 -9.07
CA PHE A 36 -11.73 -9.05 -9.86
C PHE A 36 -12.99 -9.26 -10.68
N ASP A 37 -12.84 -9.17 -11.99
CA ASP A 37 -13.86 -9.51 -12.97
C ASP A 37 -13.25 -10.53 -13.93
N HIS A 38 -13.69 -11.78 -13.81
CA HIS A 38 -13.02 -12.92 -14.46
C HIS A 38 -11.51 -12.95 -14.14
N ASP A 39 -10.65 -13.08 -15.15
CA ASP A 39 -9.19 -13.13 -15.02
C ASP A 39 -8.52 -11.74 -15.17
N GLU A 40 -9.29 -10.65 -15.19
CA GLU A 40 -8.78 -9.30 -15.40
C GLU A 40 -8.85 -8.46 -14.10
N PRO A 41 -7.75 -8.38 -13.32
CA PRO A 41 -7.73 -7.57 -12.12
C PRO A 41 -7.68 -6.08 -12.44
N THR A 42 -8.42 -5.29 -11.67
CA THR A 42 -8.40 -3.82 -11.70
C THR A 42 -8.09 -3.28 -10.31
N PHE A 43 -7.03 -2.49 -10.20
CA PHE A 43 -6.52 -1.93 -8.95
C PHE A 43 -6.90 -0.46 -8.86
N ILE A 44 -7.60 -0.08 -7.81
CA ILE A 44 -8.04 1.29 -7.54
C ILE A 44 -7.33 1.76 -6.27
N ARG A 45 -6.68 2.92 -6.33
CA ARG A 45 -5.99 3.51 -5.18
C ARG A 45 -6.30 5.00 -5.10
N VAL A 46 -6.57 5.48 -3.89
CA VAL A 46 -6.78 6.89 -3.56
C VAL A 46 -5.94 7.22 -2.34
N TYR A 47 -4.98 8.12 -2.51
CA TYR A 47 -4.04 8.54 -1.48
C TYR A 47 -4.43 9.88 -0.86
N ALA A 48 -3.94 10.15 0.35
CA ALA A 48 -4.20 11.42 1.01
C ALA A 48 -3.43 12.57 0.37
N HIS A 49 -2.23 12.29 -0.16
CA HIS A 49 -1.36 13.28 -0.79
C HIS A 49 -1.22 13.04 -2.29
N ALA A 50 -1.27 14.13 -3.07
CA ALA A 50 -1.09 14.11 -4.52
C ALA A 50 0.27 13.55 -4.95
N ALA A 51 1.31 13.85 -4.16
CA ALA A 51 2.67 13.40 -4.41
C ALA A 51 2.82 11.87 -4.37
N SER A 52 1.89 11.14 -3.76
CA SER A 52 1.96 9.69 -3.59
C SER A 52 1.68 8.91 -4.87
N VAL A 53 0.89 9.47 -5.80
CA VAL A 53 0.51 8.78 -7.04
C VAL A 53 1.72 8.50 -7.94
N PRO A 54 2.58 9.48 -8.29
CA PRO A 54 3.76 9.18 -9.10
C PRO A 54 4.76 8.23 -8.43
N GLN A 55 4.85 8.25 -7.09
CA GLN A 55 5.74 7.36 -6.33
C GLN A 55 5.31 5.91 -6.46
N THR A 56 4.04 5.66 -6.18
CA THR A 56 3.48 4.31 -6.15
C THR A 56 3.28 3.76 -7.57
N LEU A 57 3.05 4.61 -8.56
CA LEU A 57 3.04 4.20 -9.97
C LEU A 57 4.43 3.85 -10.52
N ALA A 58 5.52 4.33 -9.93
CA ALA A 58 6.87 3.97 -10.36
C ALA A 58 7.13 2.46 -10.24
N GLU A 59 6.52 1.78 -9.26
CA GLU A 59 6.60 0.32 -9.11
C GLU A 59 5.89 -0.45 -10.24
N TRP A 60 4.99 0.21 -10.96
CA TRP A 60 4.27 -0.35 -12.10
C TRP A 60 4.98 -0.07 -13.43
N ASP A 61 6.06 0.71 -13.40
CA ASP A 61 6.80 1.06 -14.60
C ASP A 61 7.31 -0.20 -15.32
N GLY A 62 7.29 -0.16 -16.65
CA GLY A 62 7.57 -1.33 -17.49
C GLY A 62 6.46 -2.41 -17.52
N THR A 63 5.41 -2.31 -16.71
CA THR A 63 4.26 -3.24 -16.77
C THR A 63 3.11 -2.75 -17.66
N PHE A 64 3.12 -1.47 -18.04
CA PHE A 64 2.12 -0.88 -18.92
C PHE A 64 2.37 -1.24 -20.39
N GLY A 65 1.30 -1.46 -21.15
CA GLY A 65 1.37 -1.88 -22.55
C GLY A 65 0.04 -2.43 -23.06
N THR A 66 0.11 -3.47 -23.88
CA THR A 66 -1.08 -4.07 -24.53
C THR A 66 -2.05 -4.72 -23.54
N GLY A 67 -1.56 -5.26 -22.43
CA GLY A 67 -2.38 -5.94 -21.42
C GLY A 67 -2.75 -5.09 -20.21
N ARG A 68 -2.13 -3.92 -20.03
CA ARG A 68 -2.29 -3.11 -18.81
C ARG A 68 -2.15 -1.63 -19.12
N ALA A 69 -3.09 -0.85 -18.64
CA ALA A 69 -3.10 0.60 -18.76
C ALA A 69 -3.33 1.23 -17.38
N VAL A 70 -3.19 2.55 -17.32
CA VAL A 70 -3.47 3.35 -16.12
C VAL A 70 -4.25 4.60 -16.48
N ALA A 71 -5.22 4.94 -15.64
CA ALA A 71 -5.84 6.25 -15.58
C ALA A 71 -5.58 6.83 -14.20
N ARG A 72 -5.21 8.11 -14.12
CA ARG A 72 -4.98 8.77 -12.84
C ARG A 72 -5.66 10.12 -12.78
N GLY A 73 -5.93 10.57 -11.57
CA GLY A 73 -6.15 11.98 -11.25
C GLY A 73 -5.02 12.48 -10.35
N VAL A 74 -5.27 13.54 -9.60
CA VAL A 74 -4.25 14.20 -8.74
C VAL A 74 -3.72 13.26 -7.67
N ASN A 75 -4.60 12.57 -6.94
CA ASN A 75 -4.27 11.71 -5.80
C ASN A 75 -4.91 10.31 -5.88
N TRP A 76 -5.35 9.90 -7.07
CA TRP A 76 -5.91 8.58 -7.31
C TRP A 76 -5.41 7.99 -8.61
N TYR A 77 -5.44 6.67 -8.72
CA TYR A 77 -5.25 5.96 -9.97
C TYR A 77 -6.09 4.68 -10.06
N VAL A 78 -6.29 4.22 -11.29
CA VAL A 78 -6.84 2.94 -11.68
C VAL A 78 -5.87 2.26 -12.62
N VAL A 79 -5.41 1.06 -12.28
CA VAL A 79 -4.62 0.18 -13.15
C VAL A 79 -5.48 -1.02 -13.52
N GLY A 80 -5.54 -1.38 -14.80
CA GLY A 80 -6.33 -2.51 -15.29
C GLY A 80 -6.13 -2.72 -16.78
N THR A 81 -7.04 -3.45 -17.45
CA THR A 81 -6.96 -3.60 -18.91
C THR A 81 -7.24 -2.28 -19.64
N PRO A 82 -6.71 -2.07 -20.87
CA PRO A 82 -6.94 -0.84 -21.62
C PRO A 82 -8.43 -0.49 -21.80
N ALA A 83 -9.27 -1.50 -22.02
CA ALA A 83 -10.71 -1.33 -22.16
C ALA A 83 -11.32 -0.76 -20.87
N THR A 84 -11.08 -1.39 -19.73
CA THR A 84 -11.55 -0.95 -18.41
C THR A 84 -11.05 0.45 -18.07
N VAL A 85 -9.76 0.70 -18.22
CA VAL A 85 -9.14 2.00 -17.93
C VAL A 85 -9.71 3.10 -18.81
N SER A 86 -9.94 2.83 -20.10
CA SER A 86 -10.55 3.81 -21.01
C SER A 86 -11.97 4.21 -20.61
N ALA A 87 -12.71 3.31 -19.95
CA ALA A 87 -14.09 3.50 -19.54
C ALA A 87 -14.26 4.19 -18.18
N VAL A 88 -13.20 4.28 -17.36
CA VAL A 88 -13.24 4.94 -16.05
C VAL A 88 -13.75 6.38 -16.18
N ARG A 89 -14.82 6.69 -15.45
CA ARG A 89 -15.42 8.04 -15.41
C ARG A 89 -15.05 8.70 -14.07
N PRO A 90 -14.11 9.65 -14.05
CA PRO A 90 -13.75 10.32 -12.80
C PRO A 90 -14.93 11.18 -12.30
N PRO A 91 -15.16 11.28 -10.98
CA PRO A 91 -16.14 12.21 -10.42
C PRO A 91 -15.80 13.68 -10.72
N ASP A 92 -16.80 14.56 -10.78
CA ASP A 92 -16.65 15.97 -11.16
C ASP A 92 -15.61 16.74 -10.30
N GLY A 93 -15.41 16.34 -9.05
CA GLY A 93 -14.44 16.95 -8.13
C GLY A 93 -13.03 16.36 -8.17
N ALA A 94 -12.78 15.31 -8.96
CA ALA A 94 -11.51 14.62 -9.02
C ALA A 94 -11.19 14.15 -10.45
N PRO A 95 -11.07 15.08 -11.42
CA PRO A 95 -10.95 14.75 -12.83
C PRO A 95 -9.69 13.92 -13.12
N ARG A 96 -9.74 13.19 -14.23
CA ARG A 96 -8.58 12.50 -14.79
C ARG A 96 -7.54 13.54 -15.23
N THR A 97 -6.29 13.34 -14.85
CA THR A 97 -5.13 14.04 -15.40
C THR A 97 -4.79 13.42 -16.76
N ALA A 98 -4.18 14.18 -17.67
CA ALA A 98 -3.66 13.64 -18.95
C ALA A 98 -2.83 12.36 -18.74
N ASN A 99 -2.56 11.60 -19.81
CA ASN A 99 -1.85 10.30 -19.82
C ASN A 99 -0.34 10.38 -19.41
N ASP A 100 -0.03 11.21 -18.43
CA ASP A 100 1.25 11.38 -17.77
C ASP A 100 1.20 10.66 -16.41
N LEU A 101 2.16 9.78 -16.18
CA LEU A 101 2.33 9.08 -14.89
C LEU A 101 2.83 10.04 -13.78
N GLY A 102 3.38 11.18 -14.19
CA GLY A 102 4.13 12.09 -13.34
C GLY A 102 5.55 11.58 -13.10
N SER A 103 6.37 12.43 -12.49
CA SER A 103 7.69 12.05 -12.00
C SER A 103 7.65 11.86 -10.48
N PRO A 104 8.13 10.72 -9.94
CA PRO A 104 8.36 10.61 -8.51
C PRO A 104 9.36 11.67 -8.06
N VAL A 105 9.15 12.22 -6.87
CA VAL A 105 10.10 13.13 -6.20
C VAL A 105 10.86 12.36 -5.11
N PRO A 106 12.08 12.74 -4.70
CA PRO A 106 12.70 12.09 -3.56
C PRO A 106 11.80 12.19 -2.32
N LEU A 107 11.61 11.07 -1.61
CA LEU A 107 10.91 11.06 -0.33
C LEU A 107 11.72 11.86 0.70
N THR A 108 11.03 12.53 1.63
CA THR A 108 11.72 13.07 2.82
C THR A 108 12.28 11.91 3.65
N PRO A 109 13.31 12.14 4.49
CA PRO A 109 13.84 11.08 5.38
C PRO A 109 12.76 10.44 6.25
N GLU A 110 11.78 11.21 6.70
CA GLU A 110 10.62 10.69 7.44
C GLU A 110 9.76 9.78 6.56
N GLN A 111 9.41 10.21 5.33
CA GLN A 111 8.59 9.40 4.42
C GLN A 111 9.29 8.10 4.00
N ASP A 112 10.60 8.15 3.78
CA ASP A 112 11.42 6.97 3.45
C ASP A 112 11.47 5.98 4.63
N TYR A 113 11.71 6.49 5.84
CA TYR A 113 11.65 5.67 7.06
C TYR A 113 10.28 5.04 7.26
N LEU A 114 9.20 5.81 7.13
CA LEU A 114 7.84 5.32 7.28
C LEU A 114 7.50 4.26 6.22
N THR A 115 7.93 4.45 4.98
CA THR A 115 7.74 3.48 3.89
C THR A 115 8.46 2.18 4.23
N THR A 116 9.72 2.25 4.67
CA THR A 116 10.50 1.07 5.07
C THR A 116 9.89 0.37 6.28
N CYS A 117 9.42 1.12 7.27
CA CYS A 117 8.74 0.58 8.44
C CYS A 117 7.43 -0.14 8.07
N VAL A 118 6.64 0.44 7.15
CA VAL A 118 5.39 -0.15 6.67
C VAL A 118 5.64 -1.42 5.84
N LEU A 119 6.69 -1.46 5.02
CA LEU A 119 7.13 -2.67 4.33
C LEU A 119 7.54 -3.77 5.33
N TYR A 120 8.26 -3.41 6.39
CA TYR A 120 8.56 -4.34 7.49
C TYR A 120 7.28 -4.85 8.16
N VAL A 121 6.33 -3.96 8.46
CA VAL A 121 5.01 -4.33 9.01
C VAL A 121 4.30 -5.35 8.11
N SER A 122 4.26 -5.13 6.80
CA SER A 122 3.62 -6.05 5.85
C SER A 122 4.27 -7.43 5.88
N SER A 123 5.60 -7.47 5.73
CA SER A 123 6.38 -8.70 5.77
C SER A 123 6.22 -9.45 7.10
N GLU A 124 6.32 -8.73 8.22
CA GLU A 124 6.19 -9.30 9.55
C GLU A 124 4.76 -9.78 9.85
N SER A 125 3.74 -9.09 9.34
CA SER A 125 2.35 -9.53 9.46
C SER A 125 2.13 -10.86 8.76
N GLN A 126 2.57 -10.99 7.51
CA GLN A 126 2.43 -12.24 6.74
C GLN A 126 3.22 -13.38 7.40
N ARG A 127 4.46 -13.12 7.82
CA ARG A 127 5.29 -14.08 8.55
C ARG A 127 4.63 -14.52 9.86
N TYR A 128 4.09 -13.58 10.64
CA TYR A 128 3.45 -13.90 11.92
C TYR A 128 2.14 -14.68 11.73
N VAL A 129 1.40 -14.40 10.65
CA VAL A 129 0.21 -15.17 10.26
C VAL A 129 0.56 -16.63 9.99
N GLN A 130 1.63 -16.90 9.23
CA GLN A 130 2.06 -18.26 8.89
C GLN A 130 2.77 -18.96 10.06
N HIS A 131 3.61 -18.24 10.79
CA HIS A 131 4.58 -18.81 11.72
C HIS A 131 4.62 -18.06 13.07
N PRO A 132 3.53 -18.08 13.84
CA PRO A 132 3.38 -17.29 15.07
C PRO A 132 4.33 -17.68 16.20
N LYS A 133 4.82 -18.93 16.20
CA LYS A 133 5.75 -19.45 17.20
C LYS A 133 7.21 -19.30 16.78
N GLN A 134 7.48 -18.98 15.52
CA GLN A 134 8.83 -18.75 15.05
C GLN A 134 9.18 -17.29 15.30
N ARG A 135 10.29 -17.06 16.01
CA ARG A 135 10.84 -15.72 16.16
C ARG A 135 11.65 -15.40 14.91
N SER A 136 11.44 -14.24 14.30
CA SER A 136 12.30 -13.83 13.19
C SER A 136 13.72 -13.62 13.71
N VAL A 137 14.71 -14.25 13.08
CA VAL A 137 16.14 -14.06 13.42
C VAL A 137 16.59 -12.62 13.08
N SER A 138 15.90 -11.95 12.15
CA SER A 138 16.11 -10.53 11.83
C SER A 138 15.40 -9.57 12.79
N ALA A 139 14.57 -10.06 13.72
CA ALA A 139 13.77 -9.21 14.61
C ALA A 139 14.61 -8.27 15.48
N ASP A 140 15.83 -8.66 15.86
CA ASP A 140 16.68 -7.85 16.73
C ASP A 140 17.24 -6.60 16.00
N GLN A 141 17.57 -6.73 14.72
CA GLN A 141 18.02 -5.61 13.88
C GLN A 141 16.87 -4.65 13.59
N TYR A 142 15.70 -5.17 13.25
CA TYR A 142 14.50 -4.36 13.04
C TYR A 142 13.96 -3.75 14.34
N GLY A 143 14.20 -4.37 15.51
CA GLY A 143 13.82 -3.80 16.80
C GLY A 143 14.58 -2.52 17.14
N ALA A 144 15.83 -2.40 16.68
CA ALA A 144 16.60 -1.16 16.82
C ALA A 144 16.15 -0.08 15.83
N LEU A 145 15.85 -0.47 14.58
CA LEU A 145 15.40 0.46 13.53
C LEU A 145 13.95 0.92 13.73
N PHE A 146 13.07 0.04 14.19
CA PHE A 146 11.63 0.23 14.35
C PHE A 146 11.16 -0.10 15.79
N PRO A 147 11.55 0.69 16.80
CA PRO A 147 11.24 0.37 18.19
C PRO A 147 9.74 0.16 18.45
N GLY A 148 9.42 -1.00 19.02
CA GLY A 148 8.05 -1.38 19.40
C GLY A 148 7.12 -1.79 18.25
N VAL A 149 7.55 -1.66 16.98
CA VAL A 149 6.70 -1.96 15.82
C VAL A 149 6.35 -3.43 15.74
N SER A 150 7.30 -4.36 15.92
CA SER A 150 7.03 -5.80 15.85
C SER A 150 5.96 -6.26 16.84
N ALA A 151 6.03 -5.76 18.08
CA ALA A 151 5.05 -6.10 19.12
C ALA A 151 3.66 -5.54 18.77
N ALA A 152 3.60 -4.32 18.25
CA ALA A 152 2.35 -3.73 17.78
C ALA A 152 1.76 -4.50 16.58
N THR A 153 2.60 -4.95 15.65
CA THR A 153 2.21 -5.78 14.51
C THR A 153 1.59 -7.10 14.97
N HIS A 154 2.24 -7.82 15.88
CA HIS A 154 1.70 -9.09 16.40
C HIS A 154 0.36 -8.89 17.10
N ALA A 155 0.27 -7.88 17.97
CA ALA A 155 -0.99 -7.55 18.64
C ALA A 155 -2.09 -7.20 17.64
N ALA A 156 -1.79 -6.42 16.60
CA ALA A 156 -2.77 -6.04 15.58
C ALA A 156 -3.23 -7.24 14.73
N VAL A 157 -2.34 -8.18 14.42
CA VAL A 157 -2.70 -9.43 13.72
C VAL A 157 -3.55 -10.35 14.61
N ASP A 158 -3.23 -10.44 15.90
CA ASP A 158 -4.04 -11.19 16.86
C ASP A 158 -5.45 -10.58 17.01
N ASP A 159 -5.54 -9.25 17.14
CA ASP A 159 -6.80 -8.49 17.21
C ASP A 159 -7.65 -8.68 15.93
N LEU A 160 -7.00 -8.67 14.75
CA LEU A 160 -7.66 -8.90 13.45
C LEU A 160 -8.18 -10.34 13.31
N GLY A 161 -7.50 -11.28 13.95
CA GLY A 161 -7.81 -12.71 13.92
C GLY A 161 -7.03 -13.44 12.83
N ARG A 162 -5.87 -13.99 13.19
CA ARG A 162 -4.99 -14.77 12.30
C ARG A 162 -5.69 -15.86 11.48
N ALA A 163 -6.62 -16.60 12.10
CA ALA A 163 -7.34 -17.69 11.45
C ALA A 163 -8.12 -17.22 10.21
N ARG A 164 -8.70 -16.01 10.28
CA ARG A 164 -9.45 -15.41 9.18
C ARG A 164 -8.56 -15.08 7.97
N VAL A 165 -7.31 -14.68 8.21
CA VAL A 165 -6.35 -14.43 7.13
C VAL A 165 -5.94 -15.74 6.46
N LEU A 166 -5.70 -16.79 7.25
CA LEU A 166 -5.34 -18.13 6.74
C LEU A 166 -6.46 -18.82 5.94
N GLU A 167 -7.72 -18.41 6.11
CA GLU A 167 -8.84 -18.90 5.28
C GLU A 167 -8.76 -18.41 3.82
N ILE A 168 -7.94 -17.40 3.54
CA ILE A 168 -7.70 -16.88 2.20
C ILE A 168 -6.58 -17.70 1.56
N MET A 169 -6.96 -18.61 0.66
CA MET A 169 -6.01 -19.50 -0.02
C MET A 169 -4.99 -18.79 -0.92
N ASP A 170 -5.39 -17.64 -1.46
CA ASP A 170 -4.57 -16.83 -2.36
C ASP A 170 -3.81 -15.77 -1.56
N GLU A 171 -2.51 -16.00 -1.38
CA GLU A 171 -1.65 -15.16 -0.55
C GLU A 171 -1.53 -13.72 -1.07
N ASP A 172 -1.70 -13.48 -2.39
CA ASP A 172 -1.67 -12.13 -2.96
C ASP A 172 -2.80 -11.25 -2.40
N ARG A 173 -3.89 -11.88 -1.92
CA ARG A 173 -5.04 -11.19 -1.32
C ARG A 173 -4.88 -10.93 0.17
N TRP A 174 -3.83 -11.43 0.80
CA TRP A 174 -3.58 -11.19 2.21
C TRP A 174 -3.32 -9.72 2.50
N ILE A 175 -2.73 -8.98 1.55
CA ILE A 175 -2.51 -7.54 1.69
C ILE A 175 -3.83 -6.81 1.97
N ALA A 176 -4.90 -7.13 1.24
CA ALA A 176 -6.21 -6.53 1.47
C ALA A 176 -6.79 -6.96 2.82
N ALA A 177 -6.65 -8.23 3.19
CA ALA A 177 -7.12 -8.76 4.48
C ALA A 177 -6.40 -8.13 5.68
N LEU A 178 -5.11 -7.82 5.53
CA LEU A 178 -4.27 -7.20 6.54
C LEU A 178 -4.42 -5.67 6.54
N SER A 179 -4.82 -5.03 5.43
CA SER A 179 -4.96 -3.57 5.32
C SER A 179 -5.71 -2.86 6.46
N PRO A 180 -6.70 -3.46 7.18
CA PRO A 180 -7.33 -2.81 8.32
C PRO A 180 -6.39 -2.44 9.47
N ILE A 181 -5.25 -3.11 9.63
CA ILE A 181 -4.27 -2.78 10.67
C ILE A 181 -3.36 -1.62 10.30
N GLY A 182 -3.31 -1.27 9.00
CA GLY A 182 -2.39 -0.29 8.43
C GLY A 182 -2.39 1.05 9.14
N PRO A 183 -3.55 1.71 9.38
CA PRO A 183 -3.56 3.05 9.96
C PRO A 183 -2.91 3.09 11.36
N ARG A 184 -3.25 2.12 12.22
CA ARG A 184 -2.66 1.98 13.57
C ARG A 184 -1.17 1.70 13.50
N LEU A 185 -0.72 0.88 12.56
CA LEU A 185 0.70 0.53 12.44
C LEU A 185 1.53 1.66 11.81
N LYS A 186 0.94 2.49 10.94
CA LYS A 186 1.57 3.74 10.46
C LYS A 186 1.78 4.74 11.59
N GLU A 187 0.81 4.87 12.49
CA GLU A 187 0.98 5.69 13.71
C GLU A 187 2.12 5.16 14.58
N GLN A 188 2.25 3.83 14.71
CA GLN A 188 3.36 3.20 15.42
C GLN A 188 4.70 3.43 14.71
N CYS A 189 4.76 3.35 13.39
CA CYS A 189 5.95 3.70 12.61
C CYS A 189 6.34 5.16 12.80
N ALA A 190 5.39 6.09 12.84
CA ALA A 190 5.66 7.49 13.14
C ALA A 190 6.16 7.70 14.58
N ALA A 191 5.65 6.93 15.55
CA ALA A 191 6.18 6.94 16.90
C ALA A 191 7.61 6.40 16.99
N ALA A 192 7.91 5.33 16.23
CA ALA A 192 9.24 4.77 16.11
C ALA A 192 10.21 5.79 15.50
N TYR A 193 9.83 6.46 14.41
CA TYR A 193 10.61 7.54 13.79
C TYR A 193 10.98 8.62 14.79
N ARG A 194 10.01 9.11 15.58
CA ARG A 194 10.26 10.13 16.61
C ARG A 194 11.24 9.66 17.69
N ALA A 195 11.34 8.36 17.95
CA ALA A 195 12.27 7.80 18.92
C ALA A 195 13.71 7.67 18.38
N VAL A 196 13.87 7.54 17.06
CA VAL A 196 15.18 7.31 16.41
C VAL A 196 15.64 8.44 15.50
N GLY A 197 14.81 9.46 15.26
CA GLY A 197 14.88 10.37 14.11
C GLY A 197 16.23 11.06 13.89
N ASP A 198 16.94 11.44 14.94
CA ASP A 198 18.26 12.10 14.82
C ASP A 198 19.40 11.12 14.45
N SER A 199 19.17 9.81 14.59
CA SER A 199 20.16 8.75 14.34
C SER A 199 19.99 8.05 12.98
N VAL A 200 18.85 8.22 12.33
CA VAL A 200 18.58 7.66 11.00
C VAL A 200 18.91 8.72 9.95
N ARG A 201 20.17 8.75 9.51
CA ARG A 201 20.53 9.47 8.28
C ARG A 201 20.17 8.62 7.07
N PRO A 202 19.71 9.23 5.96
CA PRO A 202 19.68 8.54 4.67
C PRO A 202 21.07 7.95 4.40
N LEU A 203 21.13 6.75 3.83
CA LEU A 203 22.36 6.31 3.19
C LEU A 203 22.54 7.22 1.99
N ASP A 204 23.37 8.27 2.13
CA ASP A 204 23.83 9.03 0.98
C ASP A 204 24.46 8.02 0.03
N GLY A 205 23.86 7.86 -1.15
CA GLY A 205 24.31 6.95 -2.20
C GLY A 205 25.58 7.43 -2.90
N ASP A 206 26.53 7.95 -2.14
CA ASP A 206 27.91 8.19 -2.57
C ASP A 206 28.77 7.08 -1.98
N GLU A 207 28.95 5.98 -2.74
CA GLU A 207 30.19 5.20 -2.76
C GLU A 207 30.13 4.12 -3.85
N GLY A 208 30.85 4.34 -4.95
CA GLY A 208 31.12 3.36 -6.02
C GLY A 208 31.45 3.94 -7.37
#